data_AF-A0A1K1SM71-F1
#
_entry.id   AF-A0A1K1SM71-F1
#
_cell.length_a   1.000
_cell.length_b   1.000
_cell.length_c   1.000
_cell.angle_alpha   90.00
_cell.angle_beta   90.00
_cell.angle_gamma   90.00
#
_symmetry.space_group_name_H-M   'P 1'
#
loop_
_entity.id
_entity.type
_entity.pdbx_description
1 polymer ?
#
loop_
_entity_poly.entity_id
_entity_poly.type
_entity_poly.pdbx_seq_one_letter_code
_entity_poly.pdbx_strand_id
1 'polypeptide(L)'
;MNQTLSQEQKKEIRRSILNSEFNLESTVRRLMNEGFSEALAQQLVVAEVQAFKKWIVEKAIRDKKEKETKGIALLVVMLCALFGGVFGVHSLMGVIAMTGIAGIAGFFGFRSKPLAGVLSAMILAFIFPYTYTWYLSGRTTYINIELLIPMFIALAPAAIVYYLLAFTVYANTDEDDNY
;
A
#
# COMPACT_ATOMS: atom_id res chain seq x y z
N MET A 1 31.50 30.48 0.20
CA MET A 1 31.82 29.03 0.24
C MET A 1 30.55 28.30 0.67
N ASN A 2 30.00 27.44 -0.19
CA ASN A 2 28.85 26.60 0.18
C ASN A 2 29.31 25.57 1.21
N GLN A 3 28.63 25.48 2.34
CA GLN A 3 28.94 24.52 3.41
C GLN A 3 28.06 23.26 3.35
N THR A 4 27.29 23.11 2.28
CA THR A 4 26.27 22.06 2.13
C THR A 4 26.32 21.45 0.73
N LEU A 5 25.95 20.16 0.64
CA LEU A 5 25.79 19.46 -0.63
C LEU A 5 24.57 19.99 -1.39
N SER A 6 24.72 20.18 -2.70
CA SER A 6 23.61 20.45 -3.61
C SER A 6 22.71 19.23 -3.74
N GLN A 7 21.47 19.44 -4.20
CA GLN A 7 20.52 18.33 -4.39
C GLN A 7 21.00 17.33 -5.45
N GLU A 8 21.67 17.82 -6.50
CA GLU A 8 22.26 16.95 -7.52
C GLU A 8 23.39 16.07 -6.96
N GLN A 9 24.27 16.65 -6.13
CA GLN A 9 25.34 15.90 -5.46
C GLN A 9 24.77 14.81 -4.54
N LYS A 10 23.73 15.13 -3.77
CA LYS A 10 23.03 14.15 -2.91
C LYS A 10 22.41 13.04 -3.76
N LYS A 11 21.71 13.39 -4.84
CA LYS A 11 21.07 12.42 -5.75
C LYS A 11 22.09 11.46 -6.36
N GLU A 12 23.26 11.98 -6.76
CA GLU A 12 24.33 11.18 -7.33
C GLU A 12 24.97 10.22 -6.30
N ILE A 13 25.19 10.70 -5.07
CA ILE A 13 25.65 9.86 -3.95
C ILE A 13 24.63 8.73 -3.69
N ARG A 14 23.34 9.06 -3.57
CA ARG A 14 22.28 8.05 -3.38
C ARG A 14 22.22 7.04 -4.52
N ARG A 15 22.33 7.49 -5.78
CA ARG A 15 22.32 6.63 -6.96
C ARG A 15 23.50 5.65 -6.97
N SER A 16 24.71 6.13 -6.67
CA SER A 16 25.90 5.26 -6.60
C SER A 16 25.81 4.22 -5.47
N ILE A 17 25.16 4.55 -4.35
CA ILE A 17 24.87 3.58 -3.27
C ILE A 17 23.89 2.51 -3.76
N LEU A 18 22.82 2.88 -4.46
CA LEU A 18 21.83 1.93 -4.99
C LEU A 18 22.43 0.98 -6.05
N ASN A 19 23.37 1.47 -6.85
CA ASN A 19 24.03 0.68 -7.90
C ASN A 19 25.22 -0.16 -7.39
N SER A 20 25.53 -0.13 -6.09
CA SER A 20 26.73 -0.78 -5.51
C SER A 20 28.07 -0.26 -6.07
N GLU A 21 28.07 0.94 -6.64
CA GLU A 21 29.26 1.61 -7.22
C GLU A 21 29.88 2.64 -6.26
N PHE A 22 29.31 2.78 -5.06
CA PHE A 22 29.73 3.80 -4.10
C PHE A 22 31.14 3.51 -3.56
N ASN A 23 32.06 4.44 -3.82
CA ASN A 23 33.37 4.51 -3.22
C ASN A 23 33.54 5.87 -2.50
N LEU A 24 33.85 5.81 -1.21
CA LEU A 24 33.98 6.98 -0.36
C LEU A 24 35.12 7.90 -0.82
N GLU A 25 36.29 7.33 -1.13
CA GLU A 25 37.46 8.10 -1.54
C GLU A 25 37.26 8.80 -2.88
N SER A 26 36.63 8.13 -3.86
CA SER A 26 36.35 8.74 -5.17
C SER A 26 35.33 9.86 -5.05
N THR A 27 34.32 9.69 -4.20
CA THR A 27 33.27 10.69 -3.96
C THR A 27 33.83 11.92 -3.23
N VAL A 28 34.69 11.70 -2.23
CA VAL A 28 35.38 12.79 -1.50
C VAL A 28 36.32 13.54 -2.43
N ARG A 29 37.13 12.85 -3.26
CA ARG A 29 38.00 13.50 -4.26
C ARG A 29 37.22 14.33 -5.26
N ARG A 30 36.04 13.86 -5.69
CA ARG A 30 35.16 14.64 -6.58
C ARG A 30 34.69 15.94 -5.92
N LEU A 31 34.22 15.87 -4.66
CA LEU A 31 33.82 17.06 -3.91
C LEU A 31 35.00 18.00 -3.63
N MET A 32 36.21 17.47 -3.43
CA MET A 32 37.42 18.31 -3.33
C MET A 32 37.70 19.08 -4.61
N ASN A 33 37.55 18.45 -5.78
CA ASN A 33 37.69 19.12 -7.08
C ASN A 33 36.63 20.21 -7.31
N GLU A 34 35.49 20.13 -6.62
CA GLU A 34 34.42 21.12 -6.63
C GLU A 34 34.60 22.25 -5.59
N GLY A 35 35.72 22.24 -4.86
CA GLY A 35 36.12 23.33 -3.96
C GLY A 35 35.82 23.11 -2.48
N PHE A 36 35.41 21.90 -2.08
CA PHE A 36 35.27 21.54 -0.66
C PHE A 36 36.62 21.13 -0.05
N SER A 37 36.81 21.40 1.25
CA SER A 37 37.97 20.83 1.97
C SER A 37 37.77 19.34 2.22
N GLU A 38 38.86 18.57 2.26
CA GLU A 38 38.82 17.11 2.45
C GLU A 38 38.01 16.70 3.69
N ALA A 39 38.28 17.34 4.83
CA ALA A 39 37.58 17.09 6.07
C ALA A 39 36.06 17.37 5.97
N LEU A 40 35.68 18.45 5.29
CA LEU A 40 34.27 18.83 5.12
C LEU A 40 33.57 17.92 4.10
N ALA A 41 34.22 17.58 3.00
CA ALA A 41 33.71 16.64 2.00
C ALA A 41 33.47 15.26 2.60
N GLN A 42 34.42 14.74 3.39
CA GLN A 42 34.28 13.46 4.07
C GLN A 42 33.12 13.48 5.08
N GLN A 43 33.01 14.54 5.88
CA GLN A 43 31.91 14.70 6.83
C GLN A 43 30.55 14.73 6.12
N LEU A 44 30.42 15.49 5.04
CA LEU A 44 29.17 15.64 4.29
C LEU A 44 28.75 14.34 3.62
N VAL A 45 29.69 13.60 3.01
CA VAL A 45 29.39 12.31 2.38
C VAL A 45 28.96 11.28 3.42
N VAL A 46 29.68 11.17 4.54
CA VAL A 46 29.33 10.23 5.61
C VAL A 46 27.95 10.55 6.20
N ALA A 47 27.65 11.82 6.43
CA ALA A 47 26.34 12.24 6.93
C ALA A 47 25.21 11.89 5.95
N GLU A 48 25.37 12.13 4.65
CA GLU A 48 24.36 11.80 3.64
C GLU A 48 24.19 10.27 3.50
N VAL A 49 25.28 9.50 3.54
CA VAL A 49 25.22 8.03 3.51
C VAL A 49 24.46 7.48 4.71
N GLN A 50 24.72 8.01 5.92
CA GLN A 50 24.00 7.59 7.13
C GLN A 50 22.52 7.96 7.06
N ALA A 51 22.20 9.17 6.62
CA ALA A 51 20.82 9.63 6.44
C ALA A 51 20.07 8.76 5.41
N PHE A 52 20.71 8.45 4.29
CA PHE A 52 20.11 7.63 3.23
C PHE A 52 19.91 6.17 3.66
N LYS A 53 20.88 5.57 4.36
CA LYS A 53 20.72 4.21 4.93
C LYS A 53 19.56 4.16 5.92
N LYS A 54 19.46 5.15 6.81
CA LYS A 54 18.34 5.26 7.74
C LYS A 54 17.01 5.37 7.00
N TRP A 55 16.94 6.21 5.97
CA TRP A 55 15.75 6.35 5.13
C TRP A 55 15.36 5.05 4.41
N ILE A 56 16.31 4.30 3.84
CA ILE A 56 16.03 3.00 3.20
C ILE A 56 15.43 2.01 4.22
N VAL A 57 16.04 1.90 5.40
CA VAL A 57 15.56 1.00 6.45
C VAL A 57 14.17 1.39 6.93
N GLU A 58 13.94 2.68 7.16
CA GLU A 58 12.63 3.20 7.56
C GLU A 58 11.57 2.98 6.46
N LYS A 59 11.93 3.18 5.18
CA LYS A 59 11.06 2.89 4.04
C LYS A 59 10.72 1.40 3.97
N ALA A 60 11.71 0.51 4.07
CA ALA A 60 11.47 -0.93 4.08
C ALA A 60 10.59 -1.39 5.25
N ILE A 61 10.78 -0.82 6.45
CA ILE A 61 9.93 -1.10 7.62
C ILE A 61 8.49 -0.62 7.39
N ARG A 62 8.32 0.58 6.83
CA ARG A 62 7.01 1.16 6.51
C ARG A 62 6.28 0.32 5.46
N ASP A 63 6.94 -0.05 4.37
CA ASP A 63 6.38 -0.86 3.30
C ASP A 63 5.97 -2.24 3.80
N LYS A 64 6.79 -2.86 4.69
CA LYS A 64 6.45 -4.13 5.33
C LYS A 64 5.20 -3.99 6.20
N LYS A 65 5.15 -2.97 7.06
CA LYS A 65 3.99 -2.70 7.92
C LYS A 65 2.72 -2.42 7.12
N GLU A 66 2.83 -1.70 6.01
CA GLU A 66 1.69 -1.43 5.12
C GLU A 66 1.17 -2.72 4.48
N LYS A 67 2.06 -3.59 3.97
CA LYS A 67 1.68 -4.91 3.42
C LYS A 67 0.99 -5.79 4.46
N GLU A 68 1.54 -5.87 5.68
CA GLU A 68 0.94 -6.64 6.78
C GLU A 68 -0.45 -6.10 7.15
N THR A 69 -0.58 -4.78 7.29
CA THR A 69 -1.86 -4.13 7.62
C THR A 69 -2.90 -4.36 6.52
N LYS A 70 -2.49 -4.28 5.24
CA LYS A 70 -3.35 -4.57 4.09
C LYS A 70 -3.84 -6.02 4.07
N GLY A 71 -2.95 -6.97 4.39
CA GLY A 71 -3.31 -8.39 4.50
C GLY A 71 -4.33 -8.66 5.60
N ILE A 72 -4.12 -8.08 6.78
CA ILE A 72 -5.05 -8.19 7.92
C ILE A 72 -6.41 -7.58 7.57
N ALA A 73 -6.41 -6.38 6.98
CA ALA A 73 -7.64 -5.71 6.57
C ALA A 73 -8.44 -6.53 5.55
N LEU A 74 -7.77 -7.09 4.54
CA LEU A 74 -8.42 -7.95 3.55
C LEU A 74 -9.05 -9.17 4.22
N LEU A 75 -8.36 -9.80 5.17
CA LEU A 75 -8.90 -10.91 5.93
C LEU A 75 -10.16 -10.51 6.72
N VAL A 76 -10.14 -9.35 7.40
CA VAL A 76 -11.31 -8.83 8.13
C VAL A 76 -12.49 -8.58 7.18
N VAL A 77 -12.25 -7.93 6.04
CA VAL A 77 -13.29 -7.67 5.03
C VAL A 77 -13.89 -8.97 4.51
N MET A 78 -13.05 -9.98 4.25
CA MET A 78 -13.49 -11.30 3.82
C MET A 78 -14.36 -11.99 4.87
N LEU A 79 -13.98 -11.94 6.15
CA LEU A 79 -14.80 -12.49 7.24
C LEU A 79 -16.14 -11.76 7.37
N CYS A 80 -16.15 -10.43 7.23
CA CYS A 80 -17.38 -9.64 7.23
C CYS A 80 -18.32 -10.02 6.07
N ALA A 81 -17.77 -10.20 4.86
CA ALA A 81 -18.53 -10.62 3.69
C ALA A 81 -19.15 -12.02 3.89
N LEU A 82 -18.38 -12.98 4.42
CA LEU A 82 -18.85 -14.34 4.69
C LEU A 82 -19.97 -14.39 5.75
N PHE A 83 -20.02 -13.41 6.66
CA PHE A 83 -21.00 -13.39 7.75
C PHE A 83 -22.46 -13.29 7.29
N GLY A 84 -22.73 -12.54 6.21
CA GLY A 84 -24.09 -12.42 5.67
C GLY A 84 -24.53 -13.65 4.87
N GLY A 85 -23.61 -14.29 4.15
CA GLY A 85 -23.92 -15.44 3.29
C GLY A 85 -23.89 -16.78 4.03
N VAL A 86 -22.81 -17.05 4.77
CA VAL A 86 -22.56 -18.37 5.40
C VAL A 86 -23.25 -18.48 6.77
N PHE A 87 -23.28 -17.41 7.55
CA PHE A 87 -23.87 -17.43 8.90
C PHE A 87 -25.35 -17.01 8.93
N GLY A 88 -25.96 -16.76 7.76
CA GLY A 88 -27.40 -16.49 7.63
C GLY A 88 -27.87 -15.18 8.26
N VAL A 89 -26.97 -14.24 8.52
CA VAL A 89 -27.33 -12.93 9.06
C VAL A 89 -27.88 -12.04 7.95
N HIS A 90 -29.20 -12.10 7.78
CA HIS A 90 -29.94 -11.30 6.79
C HIS A 90 -30.66 -10.09 7.39
N SER A 91 -30.48 -9.84 8.70
CA SER A 91 -31.07 -8.65 9.32
C SER A 91 -30.42 -7.39 8.74
N LEU A 92 -31.25 -6.40 8.41
CA LEU A 92 -30.77 -5.12 7.87
C LEU A 92 -29.69 -4.50 8.76
N MET A 93 -29.88 -4.59 10.08
CA MET A 93 -28.92 -4.08 11.07
C MET A 93 -27.58 -4.83 11.04
N GLY A 94 -27.61 -6.15 10.85
CA GLY A 94 -26.40 -6.97 10.73
C GLY A 94 -25.60 -6.68 9.46
N VAL A 95 -26.30 -6.51 8.33
CA VAL A 95 -25.66 -6.14 7.05
C VAL A 95 -25.01 -4.76 7.16
N ILE A 96 -25.70 -3.77 7.74
CA ILE A 96 -25.16 -2.43 7.96
C ILE A 96 -23.92 -2.48 8.87
N ALA A 97 -23.99 -3.21 9.98
CA ALA A 97 -22.87 -3.34 10.91
C ALA A 97 -21.63 -3.97 10.25
N MET A 98 -21.81 -5.06 9.51
CA MET A 98 -20.69 -5.75 8.83
C MET A 98 -20.12 -4.94 7.67
N THR A 99 -20.97 -4.23 6.94
CA THR A 99 -20.52 -3.28 5.90
C THR A 99 -19.71 -2.15 6.51
N GLY A 100 -20.13 -1.62 7.67
CA GLY A 100 -19.40 -0.59 8.41
C GLY A 100 -18.04 -1.06 8.90
N ILE A 101 -17.96 -2.25 9.50
CA ILE A 101 -16.69 -2.86 9.95
C ILE A 101 -15.76 -3.10 8.77
N ALA A 102 -16.28 -3.60 7.64
CA ALA A 102 -15.51 -3.77 6.42
C ALA A 102 -14.98 -2.44 5.88
N GLY A 103 -15.79 -1.37 5.89
CA GLY A 103 -15.35 -0.02 5.53
C GLY A 103 -14.21 0.48 6.42
N ILE A 104 -14.32 0.33 7.74
CA ILE A 104 -13.27 0.71 8.71
C ILE A 104 -11.99 -0.11 8.44
N ALA A 105 -12.11 -1.41 8.23
CA ALA A 105 -10.98 -2.27 7.88
C ALA A 105 -10.33 -1.82 6.56
N GLY A 106 -11.12 -1.47 5.55
CA GLY A 106 -10.65 -0.92 4.27
C GLY A 106 -9.89 0.40 4.44
N PHE A 107 -10.35 1.30 5.31
CA PHE A 107 -9.66 2.54 5.64
C PHE A 107 -8.26 2.29 6.21
N PHE A 108 -8.16 1.40 7.19
CA PHE A 108 -6.88 1.11 7.85
C PHE A 108 -5.94 0.23 7.01
N GLY A 109 -6.50 -0.64 6.17
CA GLY A 109 -5.76 -1.55 5.30
C GLY A 109 -5.13 -0.90 4.08
N PHE A 110 -5.81 0.08 3.49
CA PHE A 110 -5.37 0.78 2.29
C PHE A 110 -4.97 2.22 2.60
N ARG A 111 -4.01 2.41 3.51
CA ARG A 111 -3.60 3.75 3.99
C ARG A 111 -3.13 4.70 2.90
N SER A 112 -2.53 4.17 1.83
CA SER A 112 -2.15 4.93 0.64
C SER A 112 -3.37 5.47 -0.13
N LYS A 113 -4.48 4.73 -0.17
CA LYS A 113 -5.71 5.10 -0.89
C LYS A 113 -6.96 4.79 -0.05
N PRO A 114 -7.17 5.51 1.08
CA PRO A 114 -8.13 5.12 2.11
C PRO A 114 -9.58 5.16 1.62
N LEU A 115 -9.96 6.16 0.82
CA LEU A 115 -11.34 6.28 0.32
C LEU A 115 -11.69 5.14 -0.66
N ALA A 116 -10.74 4.78 -1.53
CA ALA A 116 -10.89 3.65 -2.44
C ALA A 116 -11.00 2.32 -1.66
N GLY A 117 -10.17 2.16 -0.61
CA GLY A 117 -10.22 1.00 0.28
C GLY A 117 -11.55 0.85 1.02
N VAL A 118 -12.09 1.95 1.58
CA VAL A 118 -13.39 1.95 2.27
C VAL A 118 -14.51 1.50 1.33
N LEU A 119 -14.64 2.17 0.19
CA LEU A 119 -15.78 1.95 -0.70
C LEU A 119 -15.73 0.55 -1.34
N SER A 120 -14.56 0.09 -1.76
CA SER A 120 -14.42 -1.28 -2.28
C SER A 120 -14.71 -2.34 -1.22
N ALA A 121 -14.26 -2.16 0.02
CA ALA A 121 -14.55 -3.08 1.11
C ALA A 121 -16.04 -3.12 1.48
N MET A 122 -16.71 -1.96 1.52
CA MET A 122 -18.16 -1.88 1.74
C MET A 122 -18.93 -2.56 0.62
N ILE A 123 -18.57 -2.31 -0.64
CA ILE A 123 -19.21 -2.92 -1.80
C ILE A 123 -19.07 -4.44 -1.75
N LEU A 124 -17.87 -4.95 -1.45
CA LEU A 124 -17.63 -6.38 -1.34
C LEU A 124 -18.48 -7.01 -0.23
N ALA A 125 -18.48 -6.43 0.97
CA ALA A 125 -19.24 -6.92 2.11
C ALA A 125 -20.75 -6.85 1.88
N PHE A 126 -21.23 -5.84 1.16
CA PHE A 126 -22.64 -5.67 0.85
C PHE A 126 -23.13 -6.60 -0.26
N ILE A 127 -22.38 -6.72 -1.37
CA ILE A 127 -22.81 -7.48 -2.55
C ILE A 127 -22.66 -8.98 -2.33
N PHE A 128 -21.63 -9.42 -1.60
CA PHE A 128 -21.31 -10.84 -1.46
C PHE A 128 -22.49 -11.70 -0.96
N PRO A 129 -23.22 -11.35 0.11
CA PRO A 129 -24.36 -12.13 0.58
C PRO A 129 -25.43 -12.37 -0.50
N TYR A 130 -25.69 -11.37 -1.34
CA TYR A 130 -26.65 -11.49 -2.44
C TYR A 130 -26.14 -12.41 -3.54
N THR A 131 -24.88 -12.24 -3.96
CA THR A 131 -24.27 -13.12 -4.98
C THR A 131 -24.17 -14.56 -4.50
N TYR A 132 -23.89 -14.77 -3.21
CA TYR A 132 -23.84 -16.08 -2.57
C TYR A 132 -25.21 -16.76 -2.60
N THR A 133 -26.25 -16.05 -2.17
CA THR A 133 -27.62 -16.56 -2.12
C THR A 133 -28.14 -16.83 -3.53
N TRP A 134 -27.89 -15.92 -4.48
CA TRP A 134 -28.29 -16.06 -5.87
C TRP A 134 -27.60 -17.26 -6.54
N TYR A 135 -26.29 -17.41 -6.35
CA TYR A 135 -25.50 -18.49 -6.98
C TYR A 135 -25.89 -19.89 -6.46
N LEU A 136 -26.18 -20.00 -5.16
CA LEU A 136 -26.58 -21.27 -4.54
C LEU A 136 -28.10 -21.51 -4.60
N SER A 137 -28.88 -20.56 -5.08
CA SER A 137 -30.34 -20.69 -5.18
C SER A 137 -30.71 -21.87 -6.06
N GLY A 138 -31.53 -22.78 -5.53
CA GLY A 138 -32.02 -23.96 -6.25
C GLY A 138 -31.01 -25.13 -6.36
N ARG A 139 -29.84 -25.04 -5.71
CA ARG A 139 -28.85 -26.14 -5.69
C ARG A 139 -28.94 -26.92 -4.38
N THR A 140 -29.05 -28.25 -4.49
CA THR A 140 -29.10 -29.18 -3.34
C THR A 140 -27.73 -29.77 -3.00
N THR A 141 -26.79 -29.72 -3.94
CA THR A 141 -25.40 -30.20 -3.81
C THR A 141 -24.47 -29.25 -4.53
N TYR A 142 -23.30 -29.00 -3.93
CA TYR A 142 -22.24 -28.17 -4.49
C TYR A 142 -20.88 -28.71 -4.03
N ILE A 143 -19.86 -28.51 -4.86
CA ILE A 143 -18.47 -28.78 -4.49
C ILE A 143 -17.91 -27.52 -3.84
N ASN A 144 -17.15 -27.64 -2.74
CA ASN A 144 -16.63 -26.50 -1.96
C ASN A 144 -15.91 -25.42 -2.81
N ILE A 145 -15.29 -25.82 -3.93
CA ILE A 145 -14.62 -24.88 -4.83
C ILE A 145 -15.57 -23.90 -5.53
N GLU A 146 -16.84 -24.26 -5.69
CA GLU A 146 -17.86 -23.42 -6.32
C GLU A 146 -18.22 -22.20 -5.48
N LEU A 147 -17.90 -22.20 -4.18
CA LEU A 147 -18.10 -21.05 -3.28
C LEU A 147 -17.20 -19.85 -3.65
N LEU A 148 -16.16 -20.08 -4.47
CA LEU A 148 -15.31 -19.01 -4.99
C LEU A 148 -16.01 -18.21 -6.10
N ILE A 149 -16.98 -18.79 -6.82
CA ILE A 149 -17.67 -18.12 -7.92
C ILE A 149 -18.44 -16.87 -7.44
N PRO A 150 -19.33 -16.93 -6.43
CA PRO A 150 -19.99 -15.74 -5.92
C PRO A 150 -18.98 -14.73 -5.33
N MET A 151 -17.87 -15.21 -4.77
CA MET A 151 -16.78 -14.35 -4.31
C MET A 151 -16.18 -13.51 -5.44
N PHE A 152 -15.85 -14.13 -6.58
CA PHE A 152 -15.33 -13.40 -7.74
C PHE A 152 -16.36 -12.45 -8.37
N ILE A 153 -17.64 -12.84 -8.38
CA ILE A 153 -18.73 -11.97 -8.86
C ILE A 153 -18.85 -10.71 -7.97
N ALA A 154 -18.73 -10.85 -6.65
CA ALA A 154 -18.75 -9.71 -5.73
C ALA A 154 -17.45 -8.89 -5.76
N LEU A 155 -16.31 -9.54 -6.03
CA LEU A 155 -15.01 -8.88 -6.14
C LEU A 155 -14.92 -7.97 -7.37
N ALA A 156 -15.53 -8.35 -8.49
CA ALA A 156 -15.47 -7.57 -9.73
C ALA A 156 -15.96 -6.11 -9.58
N PRO A 157 -17.19 -5.82 -9.07
CA PRO A 157 -17.64 -4.45 -8.85
C PRO A 157 -16.80 -3.71 -7.79
N ALA A 158 -16.38 -4.41 -6.73
CA ALA A 158 -15.52 -3.82 -5.70
C ALA A 158 -14.17 -3.37 -6.26
N ALA A 159 -13.56 -4.21 -7.12
CA ALA A 159 -12.31 -3.90 -7.80
C ALA A 159 -12.47 -2.74 -8.78
N ILE A 160 -13.54 -2.72 -9.58
CA ILE A 160 -13.82 -1.61 -10.51
C ILE A 160 -13.88 -0.28 -9.75
N VAL A 161 -14.63 -0.22 -8.65
CA VAL A 161 -14.73 1.00 -7.84
C VAL A 161 -13.40 1.37 -7.21
N TYR A 162 -12.63 0.39 -6.71
CA TYR A 162 -11.29 0.64 -6.19
C TYR A 162 -10.41 1.30 -7.24
N TYR A 163 -10.31 0.72 -8.44
CA TYR A 163 -9.44 1.23 -9.50
C TYR A 163 -9.90 2.59 -10.03
N LEU A 164 -11.21 2.81 -10.20
CA LEU A 164 -11.75 4.11 -10.62
C LEU A 164 -11.41 5.22 -9.62
N LEU A 165 -11.55 4.97 -8.32
CA LEU A 165 -11.23 5.96 -7.29
C LEU A 165 -9.72 6.13 -7.12
N ALA A 166 -8.96 5.03 -7.18
CA ALA A 166 -7.51 5.06 -7.11
C ALA A 166 -6.90 5.86 -8.28
N PHE A 167 -7.53 5.83 -9.45
CA PHE A 167 -7.12 6.58 -10.63
C PHE A 167 -7.61 8.03 -10.62
N THR A 168 -8.86 8.29 -10.23
CA THR A 168 -9.41 9.66 -10.30
C THR A 168 -9.03 10.54 -9.12
N VAL A 169 -8.98 9.98 -7.90
CA VAL A 169 -8.75 10.76 -6.66
C VAL A 169 -7.27 10.84 -6.30
N TYR A 170 -6.48 9.82 -6.67
CA TYR A 170 -5.09 9.67 -6.22
C TYR A 170 -4.04 9.73 -7.36
N ALA A 171 -4.41 10.13 -8.58
CA ALA A 171 -3.44 10.23 -9.70
C ALA A 171 -2.33 11.27 -9.49
N ASN A 172 -2.56 12.30 -8.67
CA ASN A 172 -1.61 13.40 -8.47
C ASN A 172 -0.77 13.29 -7.18
N THR A 173 -0.96 12.25 -6.37
CA THR A 173 -0.24 12.09 -5.09
C THR A 173 1.00 11.22 -5.18
N ASP A 174 1.16 10.46 -6.26
CA ASP A 174 2.28 9.53 -6.45
C ASP A 174 3.55 10.22 -7.04
N GLU A 175 3.49 11.52 -7.39
CA GLU A 175 4.65 12.28 -7.92
C GLU A 175 5.62 12.79 -6.84
N ASP A 176 5.20 12.87 -5.56
CA ASP A 176 6.03 13.46 -4.48
C ASP A 176 7.02 12.48 -3.82
N ASP A 177 6.95 11.17 -4.11
CA ASP A 177 7.82 10.14 -3.51
C ASP A 177 9.09 9.81 -4.33
N ASN A 178 9.34 10.57 -5.41
CA ASN A 178 10.47 10.38 -6.32
C ASN A 178 11.70 11.24 -6.01
N TYR A 179 12.12 11.43 -4.74
CA TYR A 179 13.42 12.07 -4.40
C TYR A 179 14.08 11.57 -3.11
#